data_AF-A0A521GYW0-F1
#
_entry.id   AF-A0A521GYW0-F1
#
_cell.length_a   1.000
_cell.length_b   1.000
_cell.length_c   1.000
_cell.angle_alpha   90.00
_cell.angle_beta   90.00
_cell.angle_gamma   90.00
#
_symmetry.space_group_name_H-M   'P 1'
#
loop_
_entity.id
_entity.type
_entity.pdbx_description
1 polymer ?
#
loop_
_entity_poly.entity_id
_entity_poly.type
_entity_poly.pdbx_seq_one_letter_code
_entity_poly.pdbx_strand_id
1 'polypeptide(L)'
;MKPAPQDRTAADLCPELRGLLAAELAAGNTVVEARTGMYGASAVLVLLSGPFRSRPARLPAGVEYRELNDPHWWKADYFHAATRDCLACRC
;
A
#
# COMPACT_ATOMS: atom_id res chain seq x y z
N MET A 1 26.89 -13.27 5.17
CA MET A 1 26.59 -11.84 5.31
C MET A 1 25.19 -11.62 4.75
N LYS A 2 24.15 -11.47 5.60
CA LYS A 2 22.81 -11.10 5.11
C LYS A 2 22.83 -9.59 4.84
N PRO A 3 22.41 -9.10 3.68
CA PRO A 3 22.30 -7.67 3.47
C PRO A 3 21.30 -7.12 4.50
N ALA A 4 21.64 -6.00 5.13
CA ALA A 4 20.71 -5.26 5.97
C ALA A 4 19.46 -4.91 5.14
N PRO A 5 18.24 -4.96 5.72
CA PRO A 5 17.07 -4.43 5.04
C PRO A 5 17.35 -2.96 4.76
N GLN A 6 17.50 -2.63 3.49
CA GLN A 6 17.71 -1.26 3.02
C GLN A 6 16.42 -0.49 3.32
N ASP A 7 16.54 0.75 3.83
CA ASP A 7 15.44 1.66 4.17
C ASP A 7 14.59 1.97 2.94
N ARG A 8 13.72 1.03 2.59
CA ARG A 8 12.76 1.18 1.50
C ARG A 8 11.55 1.96 2.01
N THR A 9 11.11 2.91 1.20
CA THR A 9 10.06 3.89 1.53
C THR A 9 8.83 3.68 0.64
N ALA A 10 7.82 4.55 0.75
CA ALA A 10 6.68 4.54 -0.16
C ALA A 10 7.07 4.65 -1.65
N ALA A 11 8.26 5.17 -1.95
CA ALA A 11 8.80 5.25 -3.32
C ALA A 11 9.12 3.87 -3.94
N ASP A 12 9.31 2.84 -3.11
CA ASP A 12 9.68 1.48 -3.53
C ASP A 12 8.47 0.58 -3.79
N LEU A 13 7.25 1.09 -3.64
CA LEU A 13 6.05 0.40 -4.09
C LEU A 13 6.16 0.03 -5.57
N CYS A 14 5.63 -1.14 -5.94
CA CYS A 14 5.43 -1.49 -7.33
C CYS A 14 4.69 -0.38 -8.11
N PRO A 15 4.98 -0.21 -9.41
CA PRO A 15 4.42 0.88 -10.22
C PRO A 15 2.90 0.98 -10.15
N GLU A 16 2.22 -0.15 -10.10
CA GLU A 16 0.77 -0.30 -10.02
C GLU A 16 0.21 0.37 -8.76
N LEU A 17 0.75 0.02 -7.58
CA LEU A 17 0.31 0.59 -6.30
C LEU A 17 0.80 2.03 -6.12
N ARG A 18 1.95 2.38 -6.71
CA ARG A 18 2.45 3.77 -6.69
C ARG A 18 1.51 4.70 -7.46
N GLY A 19 0.90 4.24 -8.55
CA GLY A 19 -0.14 4.97 -9.27
C GLY A 19 -1.37 5.24 -8.41
N LEU A 20 -1.82 4.23 -7.65
CA LEU A 20 -2.94 4.38 -6.71
C LEU A 20 -2.59 5.32 -5.55
N LEU A 21 -1.39 5.20 -4.98
CA LEU A 21 -0.91 6.09 -3.94
C LEU A 21 -0.87 7.55 -4.42
N ALA A 22 -0.38 7.81 -5.62
CA ALA A 22 -0.35 9.17 -6.18
C ALA A 22 -1.76 9.76 -6.33
N ALA A 23 -2.74 8.96 -6.76
CA ALA A 23 -4.14 9.39 -6.84
C ALA A 23 -4.72 9.73 -5.45
N GLU A 24 -4.41 8.93 -4.43
CA GLU A 24 -4.83 9.19 -3.05
C GLU A 24 -4.24 10.47 -2.48
N LEU A 25 -2.95 10.71 -2.69
CA LEU A 25 -2.28 11.95 -2.27
C LEU A 25 -2.87 13.17 -2.98
N ALA A 26 -3.15 13.06 -4.30
CA ALA A 26 -3.81 14.12 -5.06
C ALA A 26 -5.25 14.40 -4.57
N ALA A 27 -5.93 13.38 -4.02
CA ALA A 27 -7.25 13.51 -3.39
C ALA A 27 -7.19 14.02 -1.94
N GLY A 28 -6.01 14.38 -1.43
CA GLY A 28 -5.80 14.93 -0.09
C GLY A 28 -5.74 13.88 1.02
N ASN A 29 -5.44 12.62 0.69
CA ASN A 29 -5.02 11.64 1.69
C ASN A 29 -3.54 11.86 2.07
N THR A 30 -3.08 11.26 3.16
CA THR A 30 -1.68 11.38 3.60
C THR A 30 -1.12 10.03 4.03
N VAL A 31 0.16 9.79 3.76
CA VAL A 31 0.86 8.60 4.27
C VAL A 31 1.20 8.82 5.74
N VAL A 32 0.82 7.86 6.59
CA VAL A 32 1.17 7.86 8.03
C VAL A 32 2.25 6.84 8.37
N GLU A 33 2.42 5.83 7.52
CA GLU A 33 3.45 4.83 7.71
C GLU A 33 3.91 4.28 6.35
N ALA A 34 5.21 4.05 6.22
CA ALA A 34 5.78 3.25 5.16
C ALA A 34 6.84 2.34 5.78
N ARG A 35 6.73 1.02 5.58
CA ARG A 35 7.69 0.04 6.10
C ARG A 35 7.86 -1.12 5.14
N THR A 36 8.98 -1.82 5.27
CA THR A 36 9.22 -3.06 4.53
C THR A 36 9.24 -4.29 5.40
N GLY A 37 9.11 -5.45 4.77
CA GLY A 37 9.32 -6.72 5.45
C GLY A 37 8.06 -7.41 5.94
N MET A 38 6.87 -6.81 5.78
CA MET A 38 5.65 -7.37 6.38
C MET A 38 5.15 -8.66 5.71
N TYR A 39 5.15 -8.71 4.37
CA TYR A 39 4.69 -9.88 3.60
C TYR A 39 5.82 -10.61 2.85
N GLY A 40 7.07 -10.17 3.09
CA GLY A 40 8.28 -10.67 2.47
C GLY A 40 9.41 -9.66 2.65
N ALA A 41 10.68 -10.10 2.58
CA ALA A 41 11.84 -9.25 2.84
C ALA A 41 11.91 -7.99 1.95
N SER A 42 11.32 -8.04 0.76
CA SER A 42 11.27 -6.93 -0.20
C SER A 42 9.92 -6.21 -0.28
N ALA A 43 8.89 -6.73 0.39
CA ALA A 43 7.53 -6.21 0.29
C ALA A 43 7.41 -4.87 1.01
N VAL A 44 6.78 -3.90 0.36
CA VAL A 44 6.50 -2.56 0.89
C VAL A 44 5.06 -2.48 1.37
N LEU A 45 4.88 -2.01 2.59
CA LEU A 45 3.58 -1.59 3.12
C LEU A 45 3.56 -0.06 3.20
N VAL A 46 2.50 0.54 2.68
CA VAL A 46 2.16 1.95 2.90
C VAL A 46 0.79 2.04 3.54
N LEU A 47 0.68 2.84 4.62
CA LEU A 47 -0.58 3.09 5.32
C LEU A 47 -0.99 4.55 5.15
N LEU A 48 -2.23 4.76 4.74
CA LEU A 48 -2.85 6.07 4.61
C LEU A 48 -3.61 6.48 5.89
N SER A 49 -3.68 7.79 6.15
CA SER A 49 -4.28 8.38 7.34
C SER A 49 -5.78 8.20 7.44
N GLY A 50 -6.47 8.08 6.30
CA GLY A 50 -7.91 7.83 6.25
C GLY A 50 -8.31 6.96 5.05
N PRO A 51 -9.62 6.68 4.90
CA PRO A 51 -10.15 5.79 3.87
C PRO A 51 -9.71 6.18 2.46
N PHE A 52 -9.63 5.20 1.55
CA PHE A 52 -9.40 5.48 0.14
C PHE A 52 -10.42 6.48 -0.40
N ARG A 53 -9.90 7.56 -0.97
CA ARG A 53 -10.68 8.67 -1.53
C ARG A 53 -10.89 8.50 -3.02
N SER A 54 -9.97 7.81 -3.68
CA SER A 54 -10.03 7.47 -5.09
C SER A 54 -10.37 5.99 -5.25
N ARG A 55 -11.25 5.70 -6.22
CA ARG A 55 -11.56 4.33 -6.61
C ARG A 55 -11.41 4.23 -8.13
N PRO A 56 -10.37 3.56 -8.64
CA PRO A 56 -10.16 3.45 -10.07
C PRO A 56 -11.28 2.61 -10.69
N ALA A 57 -11.69 2.94 -11.92
CA ALA A 57 -12.72 2.19 -12.63
C ALA A 57 -12.29 0.74 -12.95
N ARG A 58 -10.99 0.50 -13.05
CA ARG A 58 -10.37 -0.82 -13.17
C ARG A 58 -9.13 -0.88 -12.30
N LEU A 59 -8.93 -2.00 -11.62
CA LEU A 59 -7.70 -2.24 -10.88
C LEU A 59 -6.53 -2.49 -11.85
N PRO A 60 -5.31 -2.04 -11.52
CA PRO A 60 -4.11 -2.45 -12.23
C PRO A 60 -3.96 -3.98 -12.23
N ALA A 61 -3.26 -4.52 -13.22
CA ALA A 61 -3.02 -5.96 -13.32
C ALA A 61 -2.29 -6.47 -12.06
N GLY A 62 -2.73 -7.62 -11.52
CA GLY A 62 -2.12 -8.22 -10.32
C GLY A 62 -2.44 -7.51 -9.00
N VAL A 63 -3.21 -6.42 -9.02
CA VAL A 63 -3.71 -5.73 -7.82
C VAL A 63 -5.10 -6.22 -7.47
N GLU A 64 -5.26 -6.59 -6.20
CA GLU A 64 -6.53 -6.97 -5.59
C GLU A 64 -6.93 -5.90 -4.57
N TYR A 65 -8.19 -5.49 -4.60
CA TYR A 65 -8.76 -4.67 -3.53
C TYR A 65 -9.41 -5.57 -2.49
N ARG A 66 -9.08 -5.39 -1.21
CA ARG A 66 -9.65 -6.16 -0.10
C ARG A 66 -10.24 -5.19 0.91
N GLU A 67 -11.53 -5.35 1.17
CA GLU A 67 -12.21 -4.66 2.25
C GLU A 67 -12.16 -5.55 3.49
N LEU A 68 -11.28 -5.20 4.43
CA LEU A 68 -11.00 -6.00 5.62
C LEU A 68 -11.86 -5.57 6.81
N ASN A 69 -12.17 -4.28 6.89
CA ASN A 69 -12.91 -3.64 7.98
C ASN A 69 -12.37 -4.05 9.36
N ASP A 70 -11.04 -4.15 9.48
CA ASP A 70 -10.38 -4.47 10.74
C ASP A 70 -10.26 -3.21 11.61
N PRO A 71 -10.99 -3.12 12.73
CA PRO A 71 -10.99 -1.94 13.57
C PRO A 71 -9.65 -1.68 14.27
N HIS A 72 -8.76 -2.67 14.35
CA HIS A 72 -7.46 -2.54 15.03
C HIS A 72 -6.32 -2.16 14.08
N TRP A 73 -6.47 -2.40 12.78
CA TRP A 73 -5.38 -2.25 11.81
C TRP A 73 -5.72 -1.26 10.70
N TRP A 74 -6.62 -1.63 9.79
CA TRP A 74 -7.03 -0.79 8.66
C TRP A 74 -8.35 -1.25 8.04
N LYS A 75 -9.02 -0.30 7.37
CA LYS A 75 -10.32 -0.49 6.73
C LYS A 75 -10.25 -1.35 5.48
N ALA A 76 -9.30 -1.05 4.60
CA ALA A 76 -9.14 -1.72 3.32
C ALA A 76 -7.70 -1.64 2.84
N ASP A 77 -7.36 -2.49 1.87
CA ASP A 77 -6.09 -2.42 1.17
C ASP A 77 -6.18 -2.74 -0.33
N TYR A 78 -5.15 -2.30 -1.05
CA TYR A 78 -4.77 -2.78 -2.36
C TYR A 78 -3.51 -3.62 -2.20
N PHE A 79 -3.58 -4.88 -2.61
CA PHE A 79 -2.50 -5.85 -2.48
C PHE A 79 -2.05 -6.33 -3.85
N HIS A 80 -0.75 -6.30 -4.13
CA HIS A 80 -0.20 -6.80 -5.37
C HIS A 80 0.35 -8.22 -5.19
N ALA A 81 -0.27 -9.23 -5.80
CA ALA A 81 0.02 -10.64 -5.50
C ALA A 81 1.48 -11.07 -5.78
N ALA A 82 2.08 -10.55 -6.87
CA ALA A 82 3.45 -10.93 -7.27
C ALA A 82 4.55 -10.30 -6.39
N THR A 83 4.48 -8.99 -6.12
CA THR A 83 5.47 -8.26 -5.30
C THR A 83 5.17 -8.37 -3.81
N ARG A 84 3.93 -8.70 -3.46
CA ARG A 84 3.34 -8.69 -2.11
C ARG A 84 3.34 -7.32 -1.45
N ASP A 85 3.44 -6.27 -2.26
CA ASP A 85 3.28 -4.91 -1.79
C ASP A 85 1.83 -4.66 -1.38
N CYS A 86 1.67 -3.76 -0.42
CA CYS A 86 0.39 -3.44 0.17
C CYS A 86 0.27 -1.92 0.34
N LEU A 87 -0.82 -1.36 -0.17
CA LEU A 87 -1.27 -0.02 0.13
C LEU A 87 -2.55 -0.15 0.95
N ALA A 88 -2.53 0.25 2.21
CA ALA A 88 -3.66 0.14 3.14
C ALA A 88 -4.17 1.51 3.58
N CYS A 89 -5.40 1.57 4.10
CA CYS A 89 -6.01 2.81 4.56
C CYS A 89 -6.70 2.66 5.93
N ARG A 90 -6.52 3.63 6.83
CA ARG A 90 -7.25 3.64 8.11
C ARG A 90 -8.76 3.92 7.92
N CYS A 91 -9.52 3.63 8.98
CA CYS A 91 -10.97 3.88 9.06
C CYS A 91 -11.29 5.37 9.15
#